data_AF-A0AB33L3B5-F1
#
_entry.id   AF-A0AB33L3B5-F1
#
_cell.length_a   1.000
_cell.length_b   1.000
_cell.length_c   1.000
_cell.angle_alpha   90.00
_cell.angle_beta   90.00
_cell.angle_gamma   90.00
#
_symmetry.space_group_name_H-M   'P 1'
#
loop_
_entity.id
_entity.type
_entity.pdbx_description
1 polymer ?
#
loop_
_entity_poly.entity_id
_entity_poly.type
_entity_poly.pdbx_seq_one_letter_code
_entity_poly.pdbx_strand_id
1 'polypeptide(L)'
;MNKSFKAITYSYHFKDEKKHASFLLTYSDYDDYDDYDKNINKRIKFKINQSFINRNKDIIVTPSFIKKIGYYEFSKLIGNSKTIFLIDKDEIKEGKVLIRHVKPYFFSEE
;
A
#
# COMPACT_ATOMS: atom_id res chain seq x y z
N MET A 1 -1.85 0.32 -30.85
CA MET A 1 -1.12 0.81 -29.66
C MET A 1 -0.97 -0.35 -28.69
N ASN A 2 0.25 -0.72 -28.29
CA ASN A 2 0.45 -1.66 -27.20
C ASN A 2 0.03 -1.00 -25.88
N LYS A 3 -1.17 -1.33 -25.42
CA LYS A 3 -1.67 -1.03 -24.09
C LYS A 3 -0.80 -1.80 -23.08
N SER A 4 -0.04 -1.12 -22.21
CA SER A 4 0.76 -1.77 -21.18
C SER A 4 0.06 -1.71 -19.82
N PHE A 5 -0.12 -2.89 -19.20
CA PHE A 5 -0.59 -3.03 -17.83
C PHE A 5 0.55 -2.66 -16.88
N LYS A 6 0.36 -1.61 -16.06
CA LYS A 6 1.36 -1.16 -15.09
C LYS A 6 0.96 -1.58 -13.69
N ALA A 7 1.81 -2.39 -13.06
CA ALA A 7 1.75 -2.70 -11.65
C ALA A 7 2.98 -2.12 -10.94
N ILE A 8 2.78 -1.66 -9.70
CA ILE A 8 3.84 -1.19 -8.80
C ILE A 8 3.78 -2.06 -7.55
N THR A 9 4.93 -2.57 -7.13
CA THR A 9 5.06 -3.42 -5.94
C THR A 9 5.97 -2.74 -4.94
N TYR A 10 5.49 -2.61 -3.70
CA TYR A 10 6.23 -2.08 -2.56
C TYR A 10 6.57 -3.24 -1.62
N SER A 11 7.85 -3.53 -1.46
CA SER A 11 8.32 -4.64 -0.63
C SER A 11 8.76 -4.17 0.75
N TYR A 12 8.29 -4.87 1.79
CA TYR A 12 8.65 -4.61 3.18
C TYR A 12 9.19 -5.88 3.81
N HIS A 13 10.37 -5.76 4.42
CA HIS A 13 11.08 -6.88 5.04
C HIS A 13 11.23 -6.64 6.55
N PHE A 14 10.91 -7.66 7.34
CA PHE A 14 11.07 -7.70 8.78
C PHE A 14 12.14 -8.74 9.08
N LYS A 15 13.14 -8.31 9.83
CA LYS A 15 14.16 -9.20 10.37
C LYS A 15 14.04 -9.14 11.89
N ASP A 16 13.64 -10.25 12.47
CA ASP A 16 13.73 -10.51 13.91
C ASP A 16 14.81 -11.59 14.13
N GLU A 17 15.39 -11.68 15.32
CA GLU A 17 16.56 -12.51 15.65
C GLU A 17 16.41 -14.00 15.28
N LYS A 18 15.18 -14.48 15.11
CA LYS A 18 14.85 -15.87 14.76
C LYS A 18 13.88 -16.05 13.60
N LYS A 19 13.39 -14.95 12.98
CA LYS A 19 12.35 -15.03 11.95
C LYS A 19 12.54 -13.97 10.86
N HIS A 20 12.44 -14.42 9.62
CA HIS A 20 12.33 -13.58 8.44
C HIS A 20 10.87 -13.54 8.01
N ALA A 21 10.31 -12.35 7.96
CA ALA A 21 8.95 -12.16 7.45
C ALA A 21 8.96 -11.01 6.45
N SER A 22 8.16 -11.13 5.40
CA SER A 22 8.00 -10.05 4.45
C SER A 22 6.54 -9.88 4.05
N PHE A 23 6.21 -8.68 3.59
CA PHE A 23 4.95 -8.45 2.91
C PHE A 23 5.17 -7.50 1.74
N LEU A 24 4.29 -7.61 0.76
CA LEU A 24 4.21 -6.71 -0.37
C LEU A 24 2.90 -5.94 -0.30
N LEU A 25 2.94 -4.69 -0.74
CA LEU A 25 1.75 -3.95 -1.16
C LEU A 25 1.83 -3.82 -2.67
N THR A 26 0.82 -4.33 -3.37
CA THR A 26 0.76 -4.19 -4.82
C THR A 26 -0.34 -3.22 -5.23
N TYR A 27 0.02 -2.35 -6.15
CA TYR A 27 -0.86 -1.44 -6.83
C TYR A 27 -0.93 -1.80 -8.31
N SER A 28 -2.14 -1.80 -8.84
CA SER A 28 -2.42 -1.73 -10.27
C SER A 28 -3.60 -0.78 -10.49
N ASP A 29 -3.67 -0.14 -11.64
CA ASP A 29 -4.84 0.68 -12.00
C ASP A 29 -6.12 -0.20 -12.14
N TYR A 30 -5.97 -1.51 -12.38
CA TYR A 30 -7.06 -2.48 -12.58
C TYR A 30 -6.75 -3.81 -11.86
N ASP A 31 -7.77 -4.59 -11.51
CA ASP A 31 -7.57 -5.87 -10.81
C ASP A 31 -6.98 -6.95 -11.72
N ASP A 32 -7.38 -6.98 -12.99
CA ASP A 32 -6.85 -7.89 -14.00
C ASP A 32 -6.81 -7.24 -15.41
N TYR A 33 -6.40 -8.04 -16.40
CA TYR A 33 -6.30 -7.59 -17.79
C TYR A 33 -7.65 -7.38 -18.46
N ASP A 34 -8.68 -8.13 -18.07
CA ASP A 34 -10.02 -8.01 -18.64
C ASP A 34 -10.66 -6.68 -18.23
N ASP A 35 -10.55 -6.33 -16.94
CA ASP A 35 -10.97 -5.04 -16.39
C ASP A 35 -10.22 -3.89 -17.07
N TYR A 36 -8.91 -4.07 -17.30
CA TYR A 36 -8.08 -3.10 -18.01
C TYR A 36 -8.50 -2.90 -19.47
N ASP A 37 -8.73 -3.99 -20.21
CA ASP A 37 -9.08 -3.90 -21.62
C ASP A 37 -10.47 -3.29 -21.84
N LYS A 38 -11.44 -3.74 -21.03
CA LYS A 38 -12.82 -3.24 -21.01
C LYS A 38 -12.95 -1.87 -20.34
N ASN A 39 -11.90 -1.41 -19.67
CA ASN A 39 -11.86 -0.17 -18.91
C ASN A 39 -12.99 -0.07 -17.86
N ILE A 40 -13.18 -1.14 -17.10
CA ILE A 40 -14.16 -1.25 -16.01
C ILE A 40 -13.44 -1.47 -14.67
N ASN A 41 -14.15 -1.31 -13.54
CA ASN A 41 -13.66 -1.64 -12.20
C ASN A 41 -12.29 -1.03 -11.83
N LYS A 42 -12.01 0.18 -12.32
CA LYS A 42 -10.74 0.86 -12.06
C LYS A 42 -10.52 1.02 -10.55
N ARG A 43 -9.31 0.68 -10.09
CA ARG A 43 -8.96 0.84 -8.67
C ARG A 43 -9.03 2.29 -8.23
N ILE A 44 -9.42 2.45 -6.97
CA ILE A 44 -9.52 3.76 -6.32
C ILE A 44 -8.13 4.41 -6.26
N LYS A 45 -8.04 5.60 -6.84
CA LYS A 45 -6.90 6.50 -6.74
C LYS A 45 -7.43 7.92 -6.64
N PHE A 46 -7.01 8.65 -5.61
CA PHE A 46 -7.43 10.03 -5.42
C PHE A 46 -6.28 10.89 -4.92
N LYS A 47 -6.41 12.20 -5.13
CA LYS A 47 -5.47 13.20 -4.62
C LYS A 47 -6.09 13.87 -3.40
N ILE A 48 -5.29 14.02 -2.36
CA ILE A 48 -5.66 14.81 -1.18
C ILE A 48 -4.67 15.96 -1.00
N ASN A 49 -5.06 16.97 -0.22
CA ASN A 49 -4.13 18.00 0.22
C ASN A 49 -3.24 17.47 1.35
N GLN A 50 -1.96 17.85 1.39
CA GLN A 50 -1.00 17.46 2.43
C GLN A 50 -1.46 17.86 3.84
N SER A 51 -2.23 18.93 3.98
CA SER A 51 -2.84 19.32 5.27
C SER A 51 -3.76 18.23 5.84
N PHE A 52 -4.42 17.43 5.00
CA PHE A 52 -5.22 16.29 5.46
C PHE A 52 -4.33 15.25 6.16
N ILE A 53 -3.16 14.94 5.59
CA ILE A 53 -2.17 14.04 6.21
C ILE A 53 -1.71 14.61 7.54
N ASN A 54 -1.38 15.90 7.60
CA ASN A 54 -0.89 16.54 8.81
C ASN A 54 -1.94 16.53 9.94
N ARG A 55 -3.22 16.72 9.60
CA ARG A 55 -4.34 16.70 10.57
C ARG A 55 -4.69 15.30 11.06
N ASN A 56 -4.39 14.27 10.28
CA ASN A 56 -4.77 12.88 10.55
C ASN A 56 -3.54 11.99 10.77
N LYS A 57 -2.39 12.55 11.18
CA LYS A 57 -1.13 11.81 11.30
C LYS A 57 -1.22 10.62 12.26
N ASP A 58 -2.08 10.73 13.28
CA ASP A 58 -2.18 9.74 14.36
C ASP A 58 -2.87 8.43 13.93
N ILE A 59 -3.61 8.47 12.81
CA ILE A 59 -4.25 7.27 12.23
C ILE A 59 -3.45 6.65 11.09
N ILE A 60 -2.31 7.25 10.70
CA ILE A 60 -1.49 6.79 9.58
C ILE A 60 -0.45 5.79 10.07
N VAL A 61 -0.49 4.59 9.51
CA VAL A 61 0.51 3.56 9.73
C VAL A 61 1.81 3.95 9.01
N THR A 62 2.87 4.22 9.78
CA THR A 62 4.18 4.64 9.28
C THR A 62 5.25 3.56 9.52
N PRO A 63 6.40 3.59 8.82
CA PRO A 63 7.49 2.65 9.08
C PRO A 63 7.96 2.63 10.55
N SER A 64 7.97 3.79 11.23
CA SER A 64 8.34 3.87 12.64
C SER A 64 7.27 3.23 13.55
N PHE A 65 5.99 3.41 13.23
CA PHE A 65 4.89 2.73 13.92
C PHE A 65 4.99 1.21 13.74
N ILE A 66 5.19 0.75 12.51
CA ILE A 66 5.37 -0.67 12.17
C ILE A 66 6.54 -1.26 12.97
N LYS A 67 7.69 -0.57 13.00
CA LYS A 67 8.86 -0.98 13.78
C LYS A 67 8.57 -1.06 15.27
N LYS A 68 7.74 -0.15 15.80
CA LYS A 68 7.35 -0.12 17.22
C LYS A 68 6.47 -1.30 17.62
N ILE A 69 5.49 -1.66 16.80
CA ILE A 69 4.53 -2.72 17.13
C ILE A 69 5.00 -4.13 16.71
N GLY A 70 5.97 -4.20 15.79
CA GLY A 70 6.49 -5.46 15.26
C GLY A 70 5.61 -6.10 14.18
N TYR A 71 6.17 -7.11 13.50
CA TYR A 71 5.51 -7.77 12.37
C TYR A 71 4.16 -8.39 12.73
N TYR A 72 4.10 -9.10 13.86
CA TYR A 72 2.91 -9.88 14.24
C TYR A 72 1.69 -8.99 14.54
N GLU A 73 1.88 -7.89 15.27
CA GLU A 73 0.78 -6.95 15.53
C GLU A 73 0.42 -6.17 14.26
N PHE A 74 1.41 -5.84 13.43
CA PHE A 74 1.15 -5.22 12.13
C PHE A 74 0.35 -6.14 11.19
N SER A 75 0.69 -7.43 11.10
CA SER A 75 0.01 -8.37 10.21
C SER A 75 -1.44 -8.61 10.66
N LYS A 76 -1.72 -8.63 11.97
CA LYS A 76 -3.10 -8.61 12.50
C LYS A 76 -3.86 -7.35 12.10
N LEU A 77 -3.26 -6.18 12.29
CA LEU A 77 -3.89 -4.89 11.95
C LEU A 77 -4.28 -4.84 10.47
N ILE A 78 -3.34 -5.22 9.61
CA ILE A 78 -3.56 -5.22 8.15
C ILE A 78 -4.50 -6.35 7.72
N GLY A 79 -4.38 -7.56 8.28
CA GLY A 79 -5.25 -8.70 7.94
C GLY A 79 -6.73 -8.45 8.25
N ASN A 80 -7.03 -7.64 9.25
CA ASN A 80 -8.40 -7.23 9.60
C ASN A 80 -8.92 -6.03 8.79
N SER A 81 -8.09 -5.41 7.96
CA SER A 81 -8.44 -4.21 7.21
C SER A 81 -9.18 -4.57 5.91
N LYS A 82 -10.39 -4.04 5.72
CA LYS A 82 -11.15 -4.21 4.46
C LYS A 82 -10.52 -3.48 3.27
N THR A 83 -9.81 -2.39 3.53
CA THR A 83 -9.25 -1.51 2.50
C THR A 83 -7.97 -0.89 3.01
N ILE A 84 -6.95 -0.87 2.15
CA ILE A 84 -5.64 -0.31 2.47
C ILE A 84 -5.29 0.73 1.44
N PHE A 85 -4.96 1.93 1.92
CA PHE A 85 -4.52 3.02 1.10
C PHE A 85 -3.04 3.28 1.36
N LEU A 86 -2.24 3.31 0.28
CA LEU A 86 -0.83 3.64 0.34
C LEU A 86 -0.62 5.11 -0.04
N ILE A 87 0.20 5.79 0.77
CA ILE A 87 0.75 7.11 0.48
C ILE A 87 2.19 6.90 -0.01
N ASP A 88 2.41 7.20 -1.28
CA ASP A 88 3.76 7.22 -1.85
C ASP A 88 4.34 8.63 -1.67
N LYS A 89 5.40 8.76 -0.88
CA LYS A 89 6.03 10.04 -0.58
C LYS A 89 6.68 10.68 -1.80
N ASP A 90 7.15 9.86 -2.74
CA ASP A 90 7.81 10.34 -3.96
C ASP A 90 6.80 10.94 -4.96
N GLU A 91 5.51 10.67 -4.74
CA GLU A 91 4.39 11.20 -5.52
C GLU A 91 3.74 12.44 -4.89
N ILE A 92 4.34 13.00 -3.83
CA ILE A 92 3.90 14.26 -3.23
C ILE A 92 4.43 15.41 -4.09
N LYS A 93 3.53 16.13 -4.76
CA LYS A 93 3.87 17.24 -5.66
C LYS A 93 2.97 18.43 -5.37
N GLU A 94 3.56 19.62 -5.19
CA GLU A 94 2.83 20.88 -5.01
C GLU A 94 1.75 20.81 -3.89
N GLY A 95 2.08 20.17 -2.76
CA GLY A 95 1.14 20.00 -1.64
C GLY A 95 -0.03 19.04 -1.89
N LYS A 96 -0.03 18.32 -3.03
CA LYS A 96 -0.98 17.24 -3.33
C LYS A 96 -0.31 15.90 -3.11
N VAL A 97 -1.01 15.03 -2.40
CA VAL A 97 -0.58 13.67 -2.08
C VAL A 97 -1.43 12.70 -2.88
N LEU A 98 -0.79 11.81 -3.62
CA LEU A 98 -1.48 10.73 -4.33
C LEU A 98 -1.70 9.54 -3.38
N ILE A 99 -2.94 9.07 -3.31
CA ILE A 99 -3.31 7.90 -2.53
C ILE A 99 -3.81 6.81 -3.45
N ARG A 100 -3.34 5.58 -3.22
CA ARG A 100 -3.60 4.40 -4.04
C ARG A 100 -4.19 3.27 -3.22
N HIS A 101 -5.28 2.64 -3.68
CA HIS A 101 -5.77 1.40 -3.10
C HIS A 101 -4.82 0.23 -3.43
N VAL A 102 -4.33 -0.46 -2.39
CA VAL A 102 -3.36 -1.56 -2.52
C VAL A 102 -3.90 -2.86 -1.91
N LYS A 103 -3.39 -3.99 -2.39
CA LYS A 103 -3.64 -5.31 -1.80
C LYS A 103 -2.36 -5.80 -1.09
N PRO A 104 -2.45 -6.32 0.14
CA PRO A 104 -1.32 -6.88 0.85
C PRO A 104 -1.10 -8.34 0.44
N TYR A 105 0.17 -8.76 0.35
CA TYR A 105 0.57 -10.14 0.15
C TYR A 105 1.62 -10.48 1.19
N PHE A 106 1.36 -11.47 2.04
CA PHE A 106 2.27 -11.85 3.12
C PHE A 106 3.05 -13.09 2.75
N PHE A 107 4.33 -13.10 3.10
CA PHE A 107 5.19 -14.27 3.04
C PHE A 107 5.77 -14.54 4.42
N SER A 108 5.55 -15.75 4.92
CA SER A 108 6.29 -16.30 6.05
C SER A 108 7.31 -17.28 5.51
N GLU A 109 8.59 -17.06 5.80
CA GLU A 109 9.57 -18.13 5.73
C GLU A 109 9.44 -18.93 7.03
N GLU A 110 9.17 -20.24 6.91
CA GLU A 110 9.11 -21.18 8.03
C GLU A 110 10.48 -21.35 8.69
#